data_AF-A0A8C5RFM3-F1
#
_entry.id   AF-A0A8C5RFM3-F1
#
_cell.length_a   1.000
_cell.length_b   1.000
_cell.length_c   1.000
_cell.angle_alpha   90.00
_cell.angle_beta   90.00
_cell.angle_gamma   90.00
#
_symmetry.space_group_name_H-M   'P 1'
#
loop_
_entity.id
_entity.type
_entity.pdbx_description
1 polymer ?
#
loop_
_entity_poly.entity_id
_entity_poly.type
_entity_poly.pdbx_seq_one_letter_code
_entity_poly.pdbx_strand_id
1 'polypeptide(L)'
;MRNVPEIYERALCRFLYVQHQKVRGRRVNSLSANLLKYSMSLPRSRTSFAEHESSTSIEERSVPISHRFSINRGGSLLKPSAAYIGIVPMESVSSLGTRISRRALGISSVFLQGLHSSCTTIPLFQGLEKERSLSYENMNRCLVNYIEKVKTLKQVNQELEGHIRAYLNKKSSSDSKWGSLRESWTNIYYQVGDAVLENARLMLQTESIQACAEDVKDRYENEQPFRKAVEDEINSLYKVIDHANLMKVDLESQIENMKKELTLLSKNHEEDIKMLYQQLALSSLEESETPIEISLDDILKKIQIQWEKNIEQNHAETGILLHAKQSTETVPAIQTQEAELAESLRAEFHETACKIQSLQVETESLKTLKRGLENSLYDVKHWHDIELQNLGSVIGKLEAEVREIQGETEQQQRHHETLLSIKTQLESDIAVYHCLLEKESRYSFS
;
A
#
# COMPACT_ATOMS: atom_id res chain seq x y z
N MET A 1 39.93 -33.34 -12.71
CA MET A 1 39.64 -31.92 -12.43
C MET A 1 38.74 -31.31 -13.50
N ARG A 2 37.51 -31.82 -13.64
CA ARG A 2 36.38 -31.17 -14.34
C ARG A 2 35.17 -31.48 -13.44
N ASN A 3 34.25 -30.54 -13.24
CA ASN A 3 33.04 -30.58 -12.38
C ASN A 3 33.05 -29.70 -11.11
N VAL A 4 34.07 -28.86 -10.90
CA VAL A 4 34.01 -27.83 -9.85
C VAL A 4 32.85 -26.81 -10.08
N PRO A 5 32.51 -26.41 -11.33
CA PRO A 5 31.40 -25.48 -11.56
C PRO A 5 30.01 -26.03 -11.19
N GLU A 6 29.75 -27.32 -11.46
CA GLU A 6 28.44 -27.94 -11.20
C GLU A 6 28.14 -28.07 -9.69
N ILE A 7 29.17 -28.20 -8.86
CA ILE A 7 29.00 -28.30 -7.41
C ILE A 7 28.57 -26.94 -6.84
N TYR A 8 29.13 -25.84 -7.36
CA TYR A 8 28.76 -24.49 -6.94
C TYR A 8 27.35 -24.10 -7.41
N GLU A 9 26.95 -24.45 -8.63
CA GLU A 9 25.57 -24.21 -9.09
C GLU A 9 24.55 -25.01 -8.28
N ARG A 10 24.81 -26.29 -7.99
CA ARG A 10 23.91 -27.10 -7.14
C ARG A 10 23.84 -26.57 -5.71
N ALA A 11 24.93 -26.02 -5.17
CA ALA A 11 24.93 -25.39 -3.85
C ALA A 11 24.12 -24.09 -3.83
N LEU A 12 24.26 -23.24 -4.87
CA LEU A 12 23.48 -22.02 -5.04
C LEU A 12 21.99 -22.29 -5.22
N CYS A 13 21.60 -23.28 -6.04
CA CYS A 13 20.20 -23.67 -6.18
C CYS A 13 19.60 -24.20 -4.87
N ARG A 14 20.35 -24.99 -4.09
CA ARG A 14 19.88 -25.44 -2.77
C ARG A 14 19.77 -24.29 -1.77
N PHE A 15 20.72 -23.36 -1.78
CA PHE A 15 20.69 -22.18 -0.91
C PHE A 15 19.49 -21.28 -1.23
N LEU A 16 19.24 -20.99 -2.50
CA LEU A 16 18.10 -20.19 -2.95
C LEU A 16 16.77 -20.89 -2.65
N TYR A 17 16.69 -22.21 -2.82
CA TYR A 17 15.50 -22.98 -2.47
C TYR A 17 15.19 -22.94 -0.96
N VAL A 18 16.21 -23.06 -0.11
CA VAL A 18 16.05 -22.95 1.35
C VAL A 18 15.65 -21.53 1.75
N GLN A 19 16.20 -20.50 1.13
CA GLN A 19 15.78 -19.11 1.38
C GLN A 19 14.35 -18.86 0.93
N HIS A 20 13.95 -19.37 -0.23
CA HIS A 20 12.57 -19.27 -0.72
C HIS A 20 11.59 -20.00 0.20
N GLN A 21 11.93 -21.19 0.70
CA GLN A 21 11.13 -21.91 1.68
C GLN A 21 11.07 -21.19 3.04
N LYS A 22 12.14 -20.52 3.47
CA LYS A 22 12.16 -19.71 4.70
C LYS A 22 11.31 -18.45 4.58
N VAL A 23 11.30 -17.78 3.42
CA VAL A 23 10.44 -16.63 3.13
C VAL A 23 8.97 -17.08 3.02
N ARG A 24 8.71 -18.22 2.38
CA ARG A 24 7.36 -18.79 2.28
C ARG A 24 6.82 -19.23 3.64
N GLY A 25 7.63 -19.86 4.48
CA GLY A 25 7.28 -20.20 5.86
C GLY A 25 7.01 -18.98 6.74
N ARG A 26 7.76 -17.88 6.57
CA ARG A 26 7.46 -16.62 7.26
C ARG A 26 6.14 -15.99 6.79
N ARG A 27 5.82 -16.04 5.49
CA ARG A 27 4.51 -15.57 4.99
C ARG A 27 3.35 -16.43 5.45
N VAL A 28 3.51 -17.75 5.51
CA VAL A 28 2.46 -18.66 6.00
C VAL A 28 2.22 -18.45 7.50
N ASN A 29 3.28 -18.26 8.29
CA ASN A 29 3.15 -17.95 9.72
C ASN A 29 2.60 -16.55 9.98
N SER A 30 2.90 -15.55 9.14
CA SER A 30 2.28 -14.22 9.25
C SER A 30 0.81 -14.24 8.85
N LEU A 31 0.45 -15.02 7.83
CA LEU A 31 -0.94 -15.23 7.42
C LEU A 31 -1.73 -16.02 8.47
N SER A 32 -1.14 -17.04 9.10
CA SER A 32 -1.81 -17.78 10.20
C SER A 32 -1.94 -16.94 11.47
N ALA A 33 -0.95 -16.10 11.79
CA ALA A 33 -1.01 -15.15 12.90
C ALA A 33 -2.05 -14.04 12.67
N ASN A 34 -2.23 -13.61 11.41
CA ASN A 34 -3.28 -12.69 11.03
C ASN A 34 -4.67 -13.35 11.08
N LEU A 35 -4.81 -14.59 10.60
CA LEU A 35 -6.08 -15.34 10.69
C LEU A 35 -6.50 -15.63 12.14
N LEU A 36 -5.56 -15.91 13.05
CA LEU A 36 -5.84 -16.08 14.49
C LEU A 36 -6.21 -14.77 15.21
N LYS A 37 -5.77 -13.61 14.69
CA LYS A 37 -6.19 -12.29 15.20
C LYS A 37 -7.63 -11.94 14.81
N TYR A 38 -8.08 -12.38 13.64
CA TYR A 38 -9.46 -12.17 13.18
C TYR A 38 -10.48 -13.12 13.84
N SER A 39 -10.05 -14.21 14.48
CA SER A 39 -10.96 -15.19 15.10
C SER A 39 -11.27 -14.95 16.58
N MET A 40 -10.75 -13.90 17.22
CA MET A 40 -10.84 -13.70 18.68
C MET A 40 -11.45 -12.37 19.14
N SER A 41 -12.32 -11.76 18.34
CA SER A 41 -13.11 -10.59 18.76
C SER A 41 -14.61 -10.87 18.66
N LEU A 42 -15.13 -11.60 19.65
CA LEU A 42 -16.57 -11.68 19.94
C LEU A 42 -16.93 -10.57 20.94
N PRO A 43 -17.80 -9.59 20.59
CA PRO A 43 -18.39 -8.70 21.56
C PRO A 43 -19.51 -9.43 22.32
N ARG A 44 -19.44 -9.39 23.64
CA ARG A 44 -20.42 -9.94 24.57
C ARG A 44 -21.58 -8.95 24.69
N SER A 45 -22.61 -9.09 23.87
CA SER A 45 -23.82 -8.25 23.96
C SER A 45 -24.68 -8.67 25.16
N ARG A 46 -24.80 -7.78 26.15
CA ARG A 46 -25.86 -7.81 27.16
C ARG A 46 -27.01 -6.91 26.68
N THR A 47 -28.18 -7.49 26.54
CA THR A 47 -29.45 -6.80 26.32
C THR A 47 -30.06 -6.39 27.65
N SER A 48 -30.53 -5.14 27.77
CA SER A 48 -31.63 -4.81 28.67
C SER A 48 -32.45 -3.63 28.13
N PHE A 49 -33.74 -3.92 27.96
CA PHE A 49 -34.87 -3.03 27.76
C PHE A 49 -34.97 -1.94 28.83
N ALA A 50 -35.45 -0.75 28.46
CA ALA A 50 -36.60 -0.08 29.08
C ALA A 50 -36.97 1.20 28.31
N GLU A 51 -38.27 1.37 28.11
CA GLU A 51 -38.97 2.46 27.43
C GLU A 51 -38.81 3.82 28.15
N HIS A 52 -38.86 4.91 27.37
CA HIS A 52 -39.76 6.03 27.65
C HIS A 52 -39.87 6.95 26.43
N GLU A 53 -41.12 7.16 26.00
CA GLU A 53 -41.53 8.20 25.06
C GLU A 53 -41.35 9.60 25.67
N SER A 54 -40.95 10.58 24.85
CA SER A 54 -41.60 11.91 24.79
C SER A 54 -40.98 12.77 23.70
N SER A 55 -41.86 13.29 22.85
CA SER A 55 -41.60 14.24 21.77
C SER A 55 -41.38 15.65 22.31
N THR A 56 -40.40 16.39 21.80
CA THR A 56 -40.52 17.85 21.62
C THR A 56 -39.71 18.34 20.42
N SER A 57 -40.42 19.01 19.53
CA SER A 57 -40.01 19.88 18.43
C SER A 57 -39.22 21.12 18.87
N ILE A 58 -38.51 21.74 17.90
CA ILE A 58 -38.23 23.18 17.64
C ILE A 58 -36.79 23.28 17.09
N GLU A 59 -36.60 23.40 15.76
CA GLU A 59 -36.57 24.63 14.95
C GLU A 59 -35.20 25.35 14.91
N GLU A 60 -34.64 25.34 13.70
CA GLU A 60 -33.95 26.46 13.02
C GLU A 60 -32.70 27.18 13.61
N ARG A 61 -31.60 26.97 12.87
CA ARG A 61 -30.90 27.98 12.04
C ARG A 61 -29.67 28.70 12.62
N SER A 62 -28.71 28.89 11.70
CA SER A 62 -27.68 29.95 11.60
C SER A 62 -26.25 29.64 12.11
N VAL A 63 -25.40 29.27 11.16
CA VAL A 63 -24.00 29.74 10.97
C VAL A 63 -24.07 31.09 10.19
N PRO A 64 -23.04 31.97 10.06
CA PRO A 64 -21.62 31.95 10.47
C PRO A 64 -21.15 33.22 11.23
N ILE A 65 -19.87 33.26 11.64
CA ILE A 65 -18.97 34.40 11.33
C ILE A 65 -17.50 33.98 11.50
N SER A 66 -16.72 34.40 10.50
CA SER A 66 -15.28 34.44 10.32
C SER A 66 -14.44 34.68 11.57
N HIS A 67 -13.22 34.13 11.61
CA HIS A 67 -11.99 34.93 11.70
C HIS A 67 -10.77 34.08 11.28
N ARG A 68 -10.14 34.50 10.17
CA ARG A 68 -8.76 34.14 9.83
C ARG A 68 -7.83 34.77 10.87
N PHE A 69 -6.92 33.98 11.42
CA PHE A 69 -5.63 34.47 11.87
C PHE A 69 -4.51 33.64 11.23
N SER A 70 -3.72 34.35 10.44
CA SER A 70 -2.46 33.91 9.85
C SER A 70 -1.35 34.16 10.86
N ILE A 71 -0.52 33.15 11.13
CA ILE A 71 0.81 33.36 11.72
C ILE A 71 1.83 32.68 10.81
N ASN A 72 2.63 33.51 10.16
CA ASN A 72 3.87 33.16 9.48
C ASN A 72 4.85 32.47 10.43
N ARG A 73 5.44 31.37 10.00
CA ARG A 73 6.84 31.05 10.31
C ARG A 73 7.55 30.62 9.04
N GLY A 74 8.53 31.43 8.67
CA GLY A 74 9.42 31.18 7.54
C GLY A 74 10.39 30.03 7.80
N GLY A 75 10.83 29.44 6.70
CA GLY A 75 11.84 28.38 6.65
C GLY A 75 12.13 28.03 5.20
N SER A 76 12.98 28.85 4.58
CA SER A 76 13.49 28.72 3.22
C SER A 76 14.17 27.36 2.99
N LEU A 77 13.78 26.63 1.93
CA LEU A 77 14.58 25.57 1.31
C LEU A 77 14.24 25.47 -0.20
N LEU A 78 15.09 26.13 -0.98
CA LEU A 78 15.62 25.79 -2.31
C LEU A 78 14.97 24.59 -3.04
N LYS A 79 14.24 24.91 -4.12
CA LYS A 79 13.91 24.00 -5.23
C LYS A 79 15.17 23.64 -6.02
N PRO A 80 15.38 22.38 -6.45
CA PRO A 80 16.36 22.10 -7.48
C PRO A 80 15.82 22.46 -8.87
N SER A 81 16.70 23.12 -9.61
CA SER A 81 16.60 23.53 -11.00
C SER A 81 16.43 22.31 -11.92
N ALA A 82 15.37 22.32 -12.73
CA ALA A 82 15.19 21.38 -13.83
C ALA A 82 16.10 21.81 -15.00
N ALA A 83 17.02 20.93 -15.38
CA ALA A 83 17.86 21.11 -16.55
C ALA A 83 17.04 20.82 -17.83
N TYR A 84 16.73 21.90 -18.53
CA TYR A 84 16.82 22.10 -19.99
C TYR A 84 16.59 20.89 -20.93
N ILE A 85 15.46 20.90 -21.64
CA ILE A 85 15.42 20.55 -23.07
C ILE A 85 14.64 21.67 -23.76
N GLY A 86 15.37 22.57 -24.41
CA GLY A 86 14.81 23.65 -25.21
C GLY A 86 14.16 23.11 -26.48
N ILE A 87 12.92 23.51 -26.71
CA ILE A 87 12.28 23.50 -28.03
C ILE A 87 12.67 24.81 -28.70
N VAL A 88 13.33 24.73 -29.85
CA VAL A 88 13.44 25.83 -30.81
C VAL A 88 12.81 25.37 -32.13
N PRO A 89 11.88 26.14 -32.72
CA PRO A 89 11.31 25.85 -34.02
C PRO A 89 12.21 26.39 -35.13
N MET A 90 12.40 25.64 -36.21
CA MET A 90 12.78 26.26 -37.48
C MET A 90 12.22 25.52 -38.69
N GLU A 91 11.63 26.33 -39.55
CA GLU A 91 11.07 26.04 -40.84
C GLU A 91 12.10 25.55 -41.86
N SER A 92 11.55 24.87 -42.86
CA SER A 92 12.12 24.47 -44.14
C SER A 92 12.96 25.53 -44.85
N VAL A 93 14.16 25.15 -45.32
CA VAL A 93 14.71 25.61 -46.61
C VAL A 93 15.62 24.53 -47.23
N SER A 94 15.19 24.04 -48.39
CA SER A 94 15.99 23.68 -49.58
C SER A 94 17.18 22.71 -49.51
N SER A 95 16.95 21.58 -50.19
CA SER A 95 17.80 21.01 -51.25
C SER A 95 19.19 21.63 -51.48
N LEU A 96 20.25 20.82 -51.29
CA LEU A 96 21.34 20.72 -52.26
C LEU A 96 22.17 19.45 -52.01
N GLY A 97 22.44 18.73 -53.09
CA GLY A 97 23.01 17.39 -53.08
C GLY A 97 24.40 17.26 -52.45
N THR A 98 24.61 16.08 -51.88
CA THR A 98 25.87 15.56 -51.36
C THR A 98 26.90 15.47 -52.49
N ARG A 99 27.70 16.52 -52.68
CA ARG A 99 28.95 16.43 -53.42
C ARG A 99 29.99 15.74 -52.54
N ILE A 100 30.32 14.50 -52.90
CA ILE A 100 31.48 13.78 -52.37
C ILE A 100 32.73 14.57 -52.73
N SER A 101 33.33 15.21 -51.73
CA SER A 101 34.58 15.94 -51.83
C SER A 101 35.75 14.95 -51.87
N ARG A 102 36.27 14.64 -53.07
CA ARG A 102 37.61 14.06 -53.23
C ARG A 102 38.59 15.22 -53.38
N ARG A 103 39.22 15.64 -52.29
CA ARG A 103 40.45 16.43 -52.36
C ARG A 103 41.67 15.53 -52.21
N ALA A 104 42.53 15.64 -53.22
CA ALA A 104 43.98 15.63 -53.12
C ALA A 104 44.66 14.32 -52.67
N LEU A 105 44.79 13.39 -53.63
CA LEU A 105 46.08 12.73 -53.82
C LEU A 105 46.71 13.33 -55.08
N GLY A 106 47.56 14.33 -54.86
CA GLY A 106 48.42 14.88 -55.89
C GLY A 106 49.44 13.84 -56.29
N ILE A 107 49.11 13.05 -57.32
CA ILE A 107 50.13 12.32 -58.07
C ILE A 107 50.59 13.29 -59.15
N SER A 108 51.70 13.95 -58.83
CA SER A 108 52.52 14.76 -59.70
C SER A 108 52.59 14.17 -61.11
N SER A 109 52.21 14.99 -62.09
CA SER A 109 52.19 14.76 -63.54
C SER A 109 53.59 14.65 -64.16
N VAL A 110 54.55 14.04 -63.46
CA VAL A 110 55.95 13.94 -63.89
C VAL A 110 56.35 12.48 -64.17
N PHE A 111 55.49 11.49 -63.87
CA PHE A 111 55.83 10.07 -64.03
C PHE A 111 55.49 9.45 -65.40
N LEU A 112 54.92 10.21 -66.35
CA LEU A 112 54.64 9.72 -67.72
C LEU A 112 55.37 10.48 -68.83
N GLN A 113 56.31 11.37 -68.50
CA GLN A 113 57.10 12.13 -69.48
C GLN A 113 58.54 11.58 -69.65
N GLY A 114 58.80 10.34 -69.24
CA GLY A 114 60.14 9.74 -69.21
C GLY A 114 60.50 8.80 -70.37
N LEU A 115 59.61 8.61 -71.36
CA LEU A 115 59.82 7.69 -72.49
C LEU A 115 60.06 8.39 -73.84
N HIS A 116 60.62 9.59 -73.83
CA HIS A 116 61.31 10.12 -75.00
C HIS A 116 62.82 9.93 -74.79
N SER A 117 63.26 8.70 -75.00
CA SER A 117 64.66 8.43 -75.32
C SER A 117 64.97 9.14 -76.63
N SER A 118 65.63 10.29 -76.55
CA SER A 118 66.25 10.94 -77.70
C SER A 118 67.26 9.97 -78.30
N CYS A 119 66.87 9.28 -79.38
CA CYS A 119 67.80 8.60 -80.26
C CYS A 119 68.55 9.69 -81.04
N THR A 120 69.63 10.20 -80.46
CA THR A 120 70.62 10.98 -81.18
C THR A 120 71.26 10.07 -82.21
N THR A 121 70.99 10.35 -83.48
CA THR A 121 71.69 9.81 -84.64
C THR A 121 73.19 10.13 -84.52
N ILE A 122 74.03 9.10 -84.38
CA ILE A 122 75.49 9.22 -84.48
C ILE A 122 75.88 8.71 -85.88
N PRO A 123 76.70 9.45 -86.63
CA PRO A 123 77.02 9.12 -88.02
C PRO A 123 77.88 7.87 -88.12
N LEU A 124 77.72 7.18 -89.24
CA LEU A 124 78.53 6.07 -89.70
C LEU A 124 80.02 6.49 -89.77
N PHE A 125 80.91 5.83 -89.02
CA PHE A 125 82.34 5.85 -89.32
C PHE A 125 83.01 4.51 -89.00
N GLN A 126 83.81 4.03 -89.94
CA GLN A 126 84.60 2.79 -89.87
C GLN A 126 85.90 3.01 -89.10
N GLY A 127 86.26 2.10 -88.19
CA GLY A 127 87.59 2.08 -87.56
C GLY A 127 87.68 1.14 -86.35
N LEU A 128 88.20 -0.07 -86.58
CA LEU A 128 88.28 -1.15 -85.58
C LEU A 128 89.38 -0.88 -84.53
N GLU A 129 89.06 -1.14 -83.26
CA GLU A 129 89.94 -1.57 -82.13
C GLU A 129 90.43 -0.58 -81.05
N LYS A 130 90.47 0.75 -81.20
CA LYS A 130 90.79 1.68 -80.07
C LYS A 130 89.59 2.34 -79.39
N GLU A 131 88.43 2.34 -80.03
CA GLU A 131 87.19 2.95 -79.52
C GLU A 131 86.42 2.05 -78.53
N ARG A 132 86.69 0.74 -78.57
CA ARG A 132 86.06 -0.24 -77.67
C ARG A 132 86.40 0.07 -76.20
N SER A 133 87.66 0.42 -75.89
CA SER A 133 88.09 0.77 -74.54
C SER A 133 87.41 2.04 -74.00
N LEU A 134 87.29 3.09 -74.82
CA LEU A 134 86.61 4.35 -74.43
C LEU A 134 85.08 4.16 -74.28
N SER A 135 84.47 3.28 -75.08
CA SER A 135 83.06 2.90 -74.96
C SER A 135 82.79 2.09 -73.68
N TYR A 136 83.69 1.16 -73.33
CA TYR A 136 83.62 0.43 -72.05
C TYR A 136 83.85 1.35 -70.83
N GLU A 137 84.74 2.33 -70.92
CA GLU A 137 84.96 3.33 -69.86
C GLU A 137 83.72 4.22 -69.66
N ASN A 138 83.06 4.64 -70.74
CA ASN A 138 81.81 5.40 -70.66
C ASN A 138 80.67 4.59 -70.04
N MET A 139 80.54 3.32 -70.41
CA MET A 139 79.55 2.42 -69.83
C MET A 139 79.82 2.15 -68.34
N ASN A 140 81.09 1.95 -67.97
CA ASN A 140 81.50 1.82 -66.58
C ASN A 140 81.21 3.09 -65.77
N ARG A 141 81.47 4.28 -66.32
CA ARG A 141 81.10 5.55 -65.68
C ARG A 141 79.59 5.69 -65.46
N CYS A 142 78.78 5.27 -66.43
CA CYS A 142 77.33 5.22 -66.27
C CYS A 142 76.89 4.23 -65.17
N LEU A 143 77.53 3.06 -65.08
CA LEU A 143 77.25 2.07 -64.04
C LEU A 143 77.60 2.60 -62.65
N VAL A 144 78.77 3.24 -62.49
CA VAL A 144 79.20 3.85 -61.22
C VAL A 144 78.21 4.94 -60.79
N ASN A 145 77.83 5.84 -61.69
CA ASN A 145 76.82 6.88 -61.40
C ASN A 145 75.46 6.29 -61.02
N TYR A 146 75.04 5.19 -61.64
CA TYR A 146 73.80 4.49 -61.27
C TYR A 146 73.91 3.87 -59.87
N ILE A 147 75.03 3.21 -59.54
CA ILE A 147 75.27 2.65 -58.20
C ILE A 147 75.27 3.75 -57.14
N GLU A 148 75.90 4.89 -57.40
CA GLU A 148 75.89 6.04 -56.50
C GLU A 148 74.48 6.58 -56.31
N LYS A 149 73.70 6.72 -57.38
CA LYS A 149 72.29 7.17 -57.30
C LYS A 149 71.41 6.17 -56.54
N VAL A 150 71.64 4.87 -56.69
CA VAL A 150 70.94 3.86 -55.90
C VAL A 150 71.35 3.93 -54.43
N LYS A 151 72.61 4.20 -54.11
CA LYS A 151 73.08 4.39 -52.73
C LYS A 151 72.46 5.62 -52.08
N THR A 152 72.43 6.77 -52.77
CA THR A 152 71.80 8.00 -52.24
C THR A 152 70.30 7.83 -52.07
N LEU A 153 69.61 7.19 -53.03
CA LEU A 153 68.18 6.87 -52.89
C LEU A 153 67.90 5.92 -51.73
N LYS A 154 68.75 4.90 -51.51
CA LYS A 154 68.62 4.01 -50.35
C LYS A 154 68.81 4.76 -49.03
N GLN A 155 69.78 5.66 -48.97
CA GLN A 155 70.02 6.49 -47.78
C GLN A 155 68.82 7.39 -47.48
N VAL A 156 68.31 8.12 -48.48
CA VAL A 156 67.13 8.98 -48.32
C VAL A 156 65.90 8.16 -47.94
N ASN A 157 65.73 6.95 -48.52
CA ASN A 157 64.61 6.09 -48.15
C ASN A 157 64.73 5.59 -46.69
N GLN A 158 65.93 5.24 -46.23
CA GLN A 158 66.16 4.89 -44.83
C GLN A 158 65.87 6.05 -43.87
N GLU A 159 66.25 7.27 -44.24
CA GLU A 159 65.93 8.48 -43.48
C GLU A 159 64.42 8.74 -43.42
N LEU A 160 63.72 8.60 -44.56
CA LEU A 160 62.26 8.73 -44.63
C LEU A 160 61.55 7.64 -43.81
N GLU A 161 61.97 6.38 -43.89
CA GLU A 161 61.47 5.29 -43.06
C GLU A 161 61.75 5.55 -41.56
N GLY A 162 62.88 6.18 -41.24
CA GLY A 162 63.21 6.64 -39.89
C GLY A 162 62.22 7.71 -39.40
N HIS A 163 61.96 8.74 -40.21
CA HIS A 163 60.99 9.79 -39.89
C HIS A 163 59.56 9.24 -39.74
N ILE A 164 59.14 8.32 -40.61
CA ILE A 164 57.83 7.66 -40.53
C ILE A 164 57.71 6.89 -39.21
N ARG A 165 58.72 6.08 -38.84
CA ARG A 165 58.73 5.34 -37.58
C ARG A 165 58.71 6.27 -36.36
N ALA A 166 59.50 7.34 -36.37
CA ALA A 166 59.51 8.32 -35.29
C ALA A 166 58.15 9.02 -35.12
N TYR A 167 57.50 9.39 -36.23
CA TYR A 167 56.17 9.98 -36.22
C TYR A 167 55.11 9.01 -35.67
N LEU A 168 55.13 7.75 -36.11
CA LEU A 168 54.21 6.72 -35.62
C LEU A 168 54.41 6.46 -34.12
N ASN A 169 55.65 6.39 -33.63
CA ASN A 169 55.92 6.21 -32.20
C ASN A 169 55.46 7.41 -31.36
N LYS A 170 55.60 8.64 -31.87
CA LYS A 170 55.06 9.84 -31.20
C LYS A 170 53.53 9.80 -31.13
N LYS A 171 52.88 9.26 -32.17
CA LYS A 171 51.43 9.06 -32.22
C LYS A 171 50.98 7.97 -31.25
N SER A 172 51.67 6.82 -31.19
CA SER A 172 51.31 5.73 -30.26
C SER A 172 51.50 6.12 -28.79
N SER A 173 52.44 6.99 -28.46
CA SER A 173 52.54 7.56 -27.11
C SER A 173 51.32 8.40 -26.69
N SER A 174 50.50 8.87 -27.66
CA SER A 174 49.22 9.50 -27.35
C SER A 174 48.09 8.50 -27.07
N ASP A 175 48.30 7.20 -27.31
CA ASP A 175 47.32 6.15 -27.03
C ASP A 175 47.12 5.88 -25.53
N SER A 176 48.10 6.19 -24.68
CA SER A 176 47.91 6.03 -23.23
C SER A 176 46.82 6.95 -22.66
N LYS A 177 46.55 8.09 -23.32
CA LYS A 177 45.46 9.01 -22.96
C LYS A 177 44.08 8.39 -23.22
N TRP A 178 43.96 7.56 -24.26
CA TRP A 178 42.72 6.80 -24.53
C TRP A 178 42.46 5.73 -23.47
N GLY A 179 43.52 5.15 -22.89
CA GLY A 179 43.41 4.22 -21.75
C GLY A 179 42.79 4.88 -20.52
N SER A 180 43.34 6.03 -20.11
CA SER A 180 42.82 6.79 -18.96
C SER A 180 41.40 7.31 -19.18
N LEU A 181 41.07 7.77 -20.40
CA LEU A 181 39.70 8.18 -20.74
C LEU A 181 38.71 7.01 -20.68
N ARG A 182 39.12 5.83 -21.16
CA ARG A 182 38.30 4.61 -21.08
C ARG A 182 38.06 4.20 -19.63
N GLU A 183 39.08 4.24 -18.79
CA GLU A 183 38.97 3.91 -17.37
C GLU A 183 38.04 4.88 -16.64
N SER A 184 38.16 6.19 -16.91
CA SER A 184 37.25 7.22 -16.39
C SER A 184 35.81 6.98 -16.84
N TRP A 185 35.60 6.69 -18.13
CA TRP A 185 34.27 6.36 -18.66
C TRP A 185 33.68 5.10 -17.99
N THR A 186 34.47 4.04 -17.82
CA THR A 186 34.00 2.83 -17.12
C THR A 186 33.67 3.11 -15.67
N ASN A 187 34.47 3.93 -14.98
CA ASN A 187 34.22 4.31 -13.59
C ASN A 187 32.91 5.11 -13.47
N ILE A 188 32.69 6.10 -14.34
CA ILE A 188 31.43 6.85 -14.40
C ILE A 188 30.25 5.91 -14.72
N TYR A 189 30.41 4.98 -15.64
CA TYR A 189 29.37 4.00 -15.98
C TYR A 189 28.97 3.15 -14.77
N TYR A 190 29.95 2.63 -14.01
CA TYR A 190 29.67 1.89 -12.78
C TYR A 190 29.05 2.77 -11.70
N GLN A 191 29.55 4.00 -11.50
CA GLN A 191 28.96 4.94 -10.52
C GLN A 191 27.49 5.28 -10.85
N VAL A 192 27.15 5.45 -12.13
CA VAL A 192 25.77 5.66 -12.55
C VAL A 192 24.93 4.40 -12.29
N GLY A 193 25.45 3.22 -12.60
CA GLY A 193 24.79 1.95 -12.29
C GLY A 193 24.51 1.78 -10.79
N ASP A 194 25.51 2.02 -9.95
CA ASP A 194 25.38 1.96 -8.48
C ASP A 194 24.38 3.00 -7.97
N ALA A 195 24.40 4.22 -8.49
CA ALA A 195 23.43 5.26 -8.14
C ALA A 195 22.00 4.89 -8.52
N VAL A 196 21.79 4.24 -9.66
CA VAL A 196 20.46 3.74 -10.09
C VAL A 196 19.97 2.62 -9.18
N LEU A 197 20.84 1.67 -8.83
CA LEU A 197 20.51 0.59 -7.89
C LEU A 197 20.20 1.13 -6.48
N GLU A 198 20.98 2.09 -6.02
CA GLU A 198 20.76 2.73 -4.72
C GLU A 198 19.45 3.53 -4.71
N ASN A 199 19.13 4.22 -5.81
CA ASN A 199 17.84 4.92 -5.96
C ASN A 199 16.67 3.94 -5.90
N ALA A 200 16.74 2.81 -6.62
CA ALA A 200 15.73 1.76 -6.56
C ALA A 200 15.60 1.16 -5.14
N ARG A 201 16.73 0.96 -4.44
CA ARG A 201 16.74 0.49 -3.04
C ARG A 201 16.05 1.49 -2.11
N LEU A 202 16.34 2.78 -2.23
CA LEU A 202 15.71 3.84 -1.43
C LEU A 202 14.22 3.99 -1.74
N MET A 203 13.83 3.85 -3.00
CA MET A 203 12.41 3.85 -3.41
C MET A 203 11.64 2.71 -2.72
N LEU A 204 12.16 1.48 -2.77
CA LEU A 204 11.56 0.34 -2.08
C LEU A 204 11.50 0.53 -0.55
N GLN A 205 12.52 1.13 0.05
CA GLN A 205 12.48 1.46 1.48
C GLN A 205 11.41 2.51 1.80
N THR A 206 11.24 3.50 0.93
CA THR A 206 10.22 4.55 1.08
C THR A 206 8.83 3.94 0.99
N GLU A 207 8.58 3.09 -0.01
CA GLU A 207 7.31 2.35 -0.17
C GLU A 207 7.05 1.44 1.04
N SER A 208 8.08 0.75 1.56
CA SER A 208 7.94 -0.08 2.75
C SER A 208 7.60 0.73 4.00
N ILE A 209 8.20 1.91 4.18
CA ILE A 209 7.90 2.80 5.30
C ILE A 209 6.50 3.38 5.16
N GLN A 210 6.10 3.75 3.94
CA GLN A 210 4.77 4.27 3.65
C GLN A 210 3.69 3.22 3.93
N ALA A 211 3.86 1.99 3.45
CA ALA A 211 2.95 0.88 3.73
C ALA A 211 2.84 0.59 5.25
N CYS A 212 3.96 0.68 5.99
CA CYS A 212 3.93 0.56 7.45
C CYS A 212 3.19 1.71 8.13
N ALA A 213 3.32 2.94 7.62
CA ALA A 213 2.61 4.09 8.14
C ALA A 213 1.09 3.99 7.87
N GLU A 214 0.71 3.49 6.70
CA GLU A 214 -0.68 3.20 6.33
C GLU A 214 -1.27 2.10 7.24
N ASP A 215 -0.57 1.00 7.49
CA ASP A 215 -1.02 -0.04 8.45
C ASP A 215 -1.25 0.52 9.86
N VAL A 216 -0.35 1.37 10.36
CA VAL A 216 -0.51 2.01 11.68
C VAL A 216 -1.70 2.98 11.68
N LYS A 217 -1.89 3.73 10.59
CA LYS A 217 -3.03 4.64 10.45
C LYS A 217 -4.35 3.87 10.45
N ASP A 218 -4.46 2.80 9.67
CA ASP A 218 -5.67 1.97 9.61
C ASP A 218 -5.97 1.35 10.97
N ARG A 219 -4.94 0.87 11.68
CA ARG A 219 -5.10 0.37 13.06
C ARG A 219 -5.60 1.45 14.01
N TYR A 220 -5.12 2.69 13.88
CA TYR A 220 -5.58 3.80 14.69
C TYR A 220 -7.03 4.20 14.37
N GLU A 221 -7.39 4.29 13.09
CA GLU A 221 -8.75 4.60 12.65
C GLU A 221 -9.76 3.52 13.10
N ASN A 222 -9.34 2.26 13.08
CA ASN A 222 -10.15 1.15 13.61
C ASN A 222 -10.30 1.19 15.14
N GLU A 223 -9.26 1.57 15.90
CA GLU A 223 -9.30 1.62 17.37
C GLU A 223 -10.07 2.85 17.90
N GLN A 224 -10.02 3.97 17.17
CA GLN A 224 -10.66 5.23 17.56
C GLN A 224 -12.15 5.11 17.94
N PRO A 225 -13.04 4.44 17.16
CA PRO A 225 -14.44 4.30 17.52
C PRO A 225 -14.65 3.46 18.78
N PHE A 226 -13.82 2.44 19.02
CA PHE A 226 -13.90 1.63 20.25
C PHE A 226 -13.51 2.44 21.47
N ARG A 227 -12.44 3.25 21.38
CA ARG A 227 -12.08 4.20 22.45
C ARG A 227 -13.23 5.16 22.76
N LYS A 228 -13.82 5.78 21.73
CA LYS A 228 -14.96 6.69 21.91
C LYS A 228 -16.15 6.00 22.56
N ALA A 229 -16.49 4.79 22.11
CA ALA A 229 -17.59 4.03 22.70
C ALA A 229 -17.36 3.71 24.19
N VAL A 230 -16.12 3.35 24.56
CA VAL A 230 -15.75 3.12 25.97
C VAL A 230 -15.76 4.42 26.77
N GLU A 231 -15.27 5.53 26.21
CA GLU A 231 -15.34 6.86 26.83
C GLU A 231 -16.80 7.29 27.07
N ASP A 232 -17.69 7.04 26.11
CA ASP A 232 -19.12 7.30 26.23
C ASP A 232 -19.78 6.42 27.31
N GLU A 233 -19.40 5.14 27.41
CA GLU A 233 -19.86 4.23 28.47
C GLU A 233 -19.38 4.70 29.85
N ILE A 234 -18.10 5.09 29.99
CA ILE A 234 -17.56 5.66 31.23
C ILE A 234 -18.33 6.93 31.63
N ASN A 235 -18.58 7.83 30.67
CA ASN A 235 -19.36 9.04 30.91
C ASN A 235 -20.81 8.73 31.32
N SER A 236 -21.41 7.69 30.75
CA SER A 236 -22.73 7.19 31.15
C SER A 236 -22.71 6.65 32.59
N LEU A 237 -21.69 5.86 32.96
CA LEU A 237 -21.52 5.34 34.31
C LEU A 237 -21.35 6.46 35.35
N TYR A 238 -20.61 7.53 35.03
CA TYR A 238 -20.52 8.71 35.90
C TYR A 238 -21.89 9.34 36.15
N LYS A 239 -22.73 9.48 35.10
CA LYS A 239 -24.11 9.99 35.27
C LYS A 239 -24.97 9.10 36.15
N VAL A 240 -24.83 7.77 36.03
CA VAL A 240 -25.54 6.81 36.89
C VAL A 240 -25.08 6.93 38.34
N ILE A 241 -23.77 7.10 38.58
CA ILE A 241 -23.21 7.33 39.91
C ILE A 241 -23.76 8.64 40.50
N ASP A 242 -23.79 9.73 39.72
CA ASP A 242 -24.34 11.01 40.17
C ASP A 242 -25.83 10.90 40.49
N HIS A 243 -26.61 10.18 39.67
CA HIS A 243 -28.02 9.94 39.95
C HIS A 243 -28.23 9.10 41.22
N ALA A 244 -27.45 8.04 41.41
CA ALA A 244 -27.50 7.22 42.62
C ALA A 244 -27.11 8.02 43.87
N ASN A 245 -26.13 8.93 43.76
CA ASN A 245 -25.75 9.83 44.84
C ASN A 245 -26.88 10.82 45.18
N LEU A 246 -27.55 11.38 44.17
CA LEU A 246 -28.72 12.24 44.38
C LEU A 246 -29.85 11.49 45.09
N MET A 247 -30.18 10.28 44.64
CA MET A 247 -31.18 9.42 45.29
C MET A 247 -30.79 9.08 46.74
N LYS A 248 -29.51 8.79 46.99
CA LYS A 248 -29.00 8.54 48.35
C LYS A 248 -29.23 9.76 49.25
N VAL A 249 -28.86 10.96 48.79
CA VAL A 249 -29.05 12.20 49.56
C VAL A 249 -30.53 12.47 49.83
N ASP A 250 -31.41 12.20 48.85
CA ASP A 250 -32.86 12.34 49.03
C ASP A 250 -33.40 11.37 50.10
N LEU A 251 -33.01 10.10 50.05
CA LEU A 251 -33.39 9.11 51.07
C LEU A 251 -32.82 9.45 52.45
N GLU A 252 -31.58 9.93 52.54
CA GLU A 252 -30.99 10.41 53.79
C GLU A 252 -31.79 11.58 54.38
N SER A 253 -32.24 12.51 53.52
CA SER A 253 -33.13 13.62 53.92
C SER A 253 -34.49 13.11 54.43
N GLN A 254 -35.11 12.15 53.75
CA GLN A 254 -36.37 11.54 54.18
C GLN A 254 -36.22 10.83 55.54
N ILE A 255 -35.14 10.07 55.73
CA ILE A 255 -34.82 9.43 57.02
C ILE A 255 -34.67 10.47 58.13
N GLU A 256 -33.93 11.55 57.86
CA GLU A 256 -33.73 12.62 58.83
C GLU A 256 -35.04 13.34 59.17
N ASN A 257 -35.94 13.54 58.19
CA ASN A 257 -37.27 14.09 58.42
C ASN A 257 -38.13 13.17 59.28
N MET A 258 -38.19 11.87 58.97
CA MET A 258 -38.92 10.89 59.79
C MET A 258 -38.38 10.81 61.23
N LYS A 259 -37.06 10.90 61.41
CA LYS A 259 -36.44 10.96 62.75
C LYS A 259 -36.89 12.21 63.51
N LYS A 260 -36.92 13.38 62.86
CA LYS A 260 -37.43 14.62 63.46
C LYS A 260 -38.90 14.45 63.86
N GLU A 261 -39.75 13.91 62.99
CA GLU A 261 -41.16 13.65 63.30
C GLU A 261 -41.33 12.71 64.50
N LEU A 262 -40.54 11.62 64.57
CA LEU A 262 -40.56 10.70 65.71
C LEU A 262 -40.15 11.41 67.00
N THR A 263 -39.09 12.23 66.97
CA THR A 263 -38.67 13.00 68.15
C THR A 263 -39.71 14.03 68.59
N LEU A 264 -40.43 14.64 67.64
CA LEU A 264 -41.53 15.57 67.94
C LEU A 264 -42.70 14.83 68.56
N LEU A 265 -43.11 13.69 67.99
CA LEU A 265 -44.20 12.88 68.53
C LEU A 265 -43.88 12.36 69.94
N SER A 266 -42.64 11.92 70.18
CA SER A 266 -42.19 11.48 71.50
C SER A 266 -42.23 12.61 72.53
N LYS A 267 -41.83 13.84 72.15
CA LYS A 267 -41.90 15.01 73.04
C LYS A 267 -43.36 15.40 73.34
N ASN A 268 -44.21 15.43 72.31
CA ASN A 268 -45.64 15.70 72.48
C ASN A 268 -46.28 14.68 73.43
N HIS A 269 -45.99 13.39 73.24
CA HIS A 269 -46.49 12.35 74.14
C HIS A 269 -45.99 12.51 75.58
N GLU A 270 -44.71 12.88 75.77
CA GLU A 270 -44.18 13.16 77.11
C GLU A 270 -44.88 14.36 77.77
N GLU A 271 -45.19 15.41 76.99
CA GLU A 271 -45.96 16.56 77.44
C GLU A 271 -47.41 16.20 77.78
N ASP A 272 -48.08 15.43 76.92
CA ASP A 272 -49.45 14.93 77.16
C ASP A 272 -49.53 14.05 78.41
N ILE A 273 -48.55 13.15 78.61
CA ILE A 273 -48.44 12.35 79.84
C ILE A 273 -48.29 13.26 81.06
N LYS A 274 -47.43 14.27 81.02
CA LYS A 274 -47.27 15.22 82.13
C LYS A 274 -48.57 15.95 82.44
N MET A 275 -49.32 16.35 81.41
CA MET A 275 -50.65 16.98 81.55
C MET A 275 -51.68 16.01 82.16
N LEU A 276 -51.72 14.75 81.71
CA LEU A 276 -52.62 13.73 82.25
C LEU A 276 -52.29 13.38 83.70
N TYR A 277 -51.01 13.24 84.07
CA TYR A 277 -50.62 13.03 85.46
C TYR A 277 -51.00 14.21 86.35
N GLN A 278 -50.90 15.45 85.85
CA GLN A 278 -51.41 16.61 86.57
C GLN A 278 -52.94 16.54 86.76
N GLN A 279 -53.69 16.15 85.74
CA GLN A 279 -55.14 15.93 85.86
C GLN A 279 -55.49 14.78 86.83
N LEU A 280 -54.74 13.67 86.79
CA LEU A 280 -54.94 12.54 87.70
C LEU A 280 -54.64 12.93 89.15
N ALA A 281 -53.55 13.67 89.40
CA ALA A 281 -53.22 14.18 90.72
C ALA A 281 -54.33 15.09 91.28
N LEU A 282 -55.05 15.81 90.41
CA LEU A 282 -56.24 16.57 90.80
C LEU A 282 -57.46 15.68 91.08
N SER A 283 -57.58 14.51 90.44
CA SER A 283 -58.70 13.56 90.63
C SER A 283 -58.48 12.50 91.71
N SER A 284 -57.23 12.18 92.07
CA SER A 284 -56.88 11.11 93.04
C SER A 284 -57.14 11.46 94.51
N LEU A 285 -57.74 12.63 94.77
CA LEU A 285 -58.29 13.00 96.07
C LEU A 285 -59.75 12.57 96.19
N GLU A 286 -60.17 11.49 95.54
CA GLU A 286 -61.47 10.89 95.81
C GLU A 286 -61.41 9.37 95.59
N GLU A 287 -61.84 8.67 96.63
CA GLU A 287 -62.22 7.24 96.71
C GLU A 287 -61.29 6.28 97.47
N SER A 288 -61.96 5.70 98.48
CA SER A 288 -61.51 4.92 99.61
C SER A 288 -61.62 3.43 99.30
N GLU A 289 -60.60 2.69 99.72
CA GLU A 289 -60.59 1.25 99.96
C GLU A 289 -61.88 0.73 100.62
N THR A 290 -62.46 -0.36 100.09
CA THR A 290 -63.21 -1.35 100.88
C THR A 290 -63.00 -2.75 100.30
N PRO A 291 -62.58 -3.77 101.09
CA PRO A 291 -62.57 -5.16 100.65
C PRO A 291 -63.94 -5.80 100.91
N ILE A 292 -64.59 -6.26 99.84
CA ILE A 292 -65.90 -6.93 99.93
C ILE A 292 -65.70 -8.43 100.21
N GLU A 293 -66.34 -8.88 101.29
CA GLU A 293 -66.55 -10.27 101.67
C GLU A 293 -67.25 -11.04 100.54
N ILE A 294 -66.56 -11.98 99.89
CA ILE A 294 -67.17 -12.93 98.96
C ILE A 294 -66.88 -14.34 99.50
N SER A 295 -67.95 -15.08 99.76
CA SER A 295 -67.96 -16.47 100.24
C SER A 295 -67.02 -17.37 99.42
N LEU A 296 -66.10 -18.05 100.12
CA LEU A 296 -65.09 -18.94 99.54
C LEU A 296 -65.68 -20.02 98.60
N ASP A 297 -66.92 -20.43 98.85
CA ASP A 297 -67.62 -21.47 98.09
C ASP A 297 -68.00 -21.01 96.67
N ASP A 298 -68.31 -19.72 96.49
CA ASP A 298 -68.58 -19.16 95.16
C ASP A 298 -67.28 -18.96 94.37
N ILE A 299 -66.17 -18.71 95.06
CA ILE A 299 -64.84 -18.63 94.46
C ILE A 299 -64.41 -20.03 93.99
N LEU A 300 -64.60 -21.06 94.81
CA LEU A 300 -64.28 -22.45 94.44
C LEU A 300 -65.10 -22.93 93.24
N LYS A 301 -66.40 -22.63 93.18
CA LYS A 301 -67.24 -22.94 92.00
C LYS A 301 -66.82 -22.19 90.75
N LYS A 302 -66.49 -20.89 90.86
CA LYS A 302 -65.95 -20.11 89.73
C LYS A 302 -64.62 -20.66 89.24
N ILE A 303 -63.75 -21.10 90.15
CA ILE A 303 -62.49 -21.76 89.83
C ILE A 303 -62.77 -23.07 89.06
N GLN A 304 -63.70 -23.91 89.53
CA GLN A 304 -64.04 -25.16 88.83
C GLN A 304 -64.56 -24.91 87.42
N ILE A 305 -65.48 -23.95 87.23
CA ILE A 305 -66.00 -23.58 85.91
C ILE A 305 -64.89 -23.01 85.01
N GLN A 306 -63.95 -22.24 85.57
CA GLN A 306 -62.79 -21.75 84.83
C GLN A 306 -61.84 -22.87 84.40
N TRP A 307 -61.62 -23.88 85.25
CA TRP A 307 -60.79 -25.04 84.90
C TRP A 307 -61.44 -25.88 83.82
N GLU A 308 -62.74 -26.17 83.92
CA GLU A 308 -63.48 -26.89 82.87
C GLU A 308 -63.43 -26.14 81.54
N LYS A 309 -63.64 -24.81 81.56
CA LYS A 309 -63.49 -23.97 80.36
C LYS A 309 -62.07 -23.99 79.80
N ASN A 310 -61.05 -23.93 80.65
CA ASN A 310 -59.64 -23.99 80.22
C ASN A 310 -59.27 -25.36 79.66
N ILE A 311 -59.77 -26.46 80.23
CA ILE A 311 -59.54 -27.81 79.71
C ILE A 311 -60.20 -27.95 78.34
N GLU A 312 -61.45 -27.49 78.19
CA GLU A 312 -62.16 -27.52 76.91
C GLU A 312 -61.46 -26.64 75.86
N GLN A 313 -61.03 -25.44 76.24
CA GLN A 313 -60.26 -24.55 75.39
C GLN A 313 -58.91 -25.18 74.98
N ASN A 314 -58.21 -25.82 75.91
CA ASN A 314 -56.95 -26.50 75.63
C ASN A 314 -57.16 -27.71 74.69
N HIS A 315 -58.23 -28.48 74.87
CA HIS A 315 -58.59 -29.56 73.95
C HIS A 315 -58.93 -29.04 72.55
N ALA A 316 -59.68 -27.95 72.44
CA ALA A 316 -60.00 -27.32 71.16
C ALA A 316 -58.73 -26.76 70.48
N GLU A 317 -57.87 -26.06 71.22
CA GLU A 317 -56.59 -25.53 70.71
C GLU A 317 -55.63 -26.66 70.28
N THR A 318 -55.56 -27.74 71.05
CA THR A 318 -54.77 -28.93 70.69
C THR A 318 -55.32 -29.63 69.46
N GLY A 319 -56.65 -29.73 69.34
CA GLY A 319 -57.32 -30.25 68.14
C GLY A 319 -57.02 -29.40 66.90
N ILE A 320 -57.08 -28.07 67.01
CA ILE A 320 -56.72 -27.14 65.95
C ILE A 320 -55.24 -27.28 65.57
N LEU A 321 -54.34 -27.39 66.55
CA LEU A 321 -52.91 -27.58 66.31
C LEU A 321 -52.59 -28.93 65.65
N LEU A 322 -53.28 -30.01 66.03
CA LEU A 322 -53.11 -31.32 65.41
C LEU A 322 -53.65 -31.35 63.98
N HIS A 323 -54.81 -30.74 63.73
CA HIS A 323 -55.34 -30.57 62.37
C HIS A 323 -54.45 -29.67 61.51
N ALA A 324 -53.89 -28.59 62.08
CA ALA A 324 -52.91 -27.75 61.42
C ALA A 324 -51.60 -28.52 61.12
N LYS A 325 -51.15 -29.40 62.02
CA LYS A 325 -49.97 -30.25 61.79
C LYS A 325 -50.21 -31.28 60.69
N GLN A 326 -51.35 -31.99 60.70
CA GLN A 326 -51.72 -32.95 59.65
C GLN A 326 -51.90 -32.29 58.28
N SER A 327 -52.47 -31.09 58.22
CA SER A 327 -52.57 -30.34 56.97
C SER A 327 -51.18 -29.85 56.51
N THR A 328 -50.30 -29.43 57.41
CA THR A 328 -48.91 -29.09 57.05
C THR A 328 -48.05 -30.29 56.66
N GLU A 329 -48.41 -31.53 56.99
CA GLU A 329 -47.64 -32.74 56.66
C GLU A 329 -48.03 -33.36 55.31
N THR A 330 -49.24 -33.07 54.82
CA THR A 330 -49.71 -33.44 53.46
C THR A 330 -49.35 -32.40 52.38
N VAL A 331 -49.19 -31.13 52.78
CA VAL A 331 -48.71 -30.03 51.94
C VAL A 331 -47.28 -30.21 51.35
N PRO A 332 -46.26 -30.76 52.04
CA PRO A 332 -44.92 -30.93 51.47
C PRO A 332 -44.87 -31.91 50.30
N ALA A 333 -45.76 -32.91 50.23
CA ALA A 333 -45.82 -33.84 49.09
C ALA A 333 -46.33 -33.16 47.81
N ILE A 334 -47.28 -32.23 47.93
CA ILE A 334 -47.80 -31.46 46.79
C ILE A 334 -46.79 -30.37 46.40
N GLN A 335 -46.20 -29.68 47.39
CA GLN A 335 -45.16 -28.67 47.14
C GLN A 335 -43.89 -29.27 46.51
N THR A 336 -43.53 -30.51 46.81
CA THR A 336 -42.38 -31.18 46.17
C THR A 336 -42.66 -31.57 44.72
N GLN A 337 -43.87 -32.03 44.40
CA GLN A 337 -44.25 -32.33 43.01
C GLN A 337 -44.38 -31.07 42.15
N GLU A 338 -44.95 -29.99 42.68
CA GLU A 338 -44.98 -28.69 42.01
C GLU A 338 -43.57 -28.10 41.83
N ALA A 339 -42.69 -28.27 42.82
CA ALA A 339 -41.29 -27.85 42.73
C ALA A 339 -40.52 -28.65 41.66
N GLU A 340 -40.74 -29.97 41.57
CA GLU A 340 -40.07 -30.83 40.59
C GLU A 340 -40.52 -30.52 39.15
N LEU A 341 -41.82 -30.26 38.93
CA LEU A 341 -42.35 -29.78 37.65
C LEU A 341 -41.82 -28.38 37.30
N ALA A 342 -41.68 -27.49 38.29
CA ALA A 342 -41.10 -26.17 38.07
C ALA A 342 -39.61 -26.26 37.70
N GLU A 343 -38.86 -27.19 38.30
CA GLU A 343 -37.45 -27.45 37.97
C GLU A 343 -37.31 -28.02 36.56
N SER A 344 -38.19 -28.95 36.14
CA SER A 344 -38.17 -29.51 34.78
C SER A 344 -38.50 -28.45 33.72
N LEU A 345 -39.51 -27.61 33.95
CA LEU A 345 -39.84 -26.48 33.08
C LEU A 345 -38.69 -25.46 33.00
N ARG A 346 -37.99 -25.19 34.11
CA ARG A 346 -36.78 -24.35 34.10
C ARG A 346 -35.65 -24.97 33.29
N ALA A 347 -35.46 -26.28 33.39
CA ALA A 347 -34.45 -27.00 32.61
C ALA A 347 -34.77 -26.94 31.10
N GLU A 348 -36.03 -27.17 30.70
CA GLU A 348 -36.48 -27.03 29.30
C GLU A 348 -36.34 -25.58 28.80
N PHE A 349 -36.69 -24.59 29.63
CA PHE A 349 -36.48 -23.18 29.30
C PHE A 349 -34.99 -22.86 29.12
N HIS A 350 -34.12 -23.41 29.96
CA HIS A 350 -32.68 -23.23 29.82
C HIS A 350 -32.14 -23.91 28.56
N GLU A 351 -32.58 -25.14 28.25
CA GLU A 351 -32.17 -25.86 27.05
C GLU A 351 -32.61 -25.13 25.77
N THR A 352 -33.84 -24.62 25.73
CA THR A 352 -34.34 -23.81 24.61
C THR A 352 -33.58 -22.49 24.49
N ALA A 353 -33.28 -21.81 25.59
CA ALA A 353 -32.44 -20.61 25.59
C ALA A 353 -31.02 -20.89 25.04
N CYS A 354 -30.41 -22.01 25.43
CA CYS A 354 -29.12 -22.45 24.88
C CYS A 354 -29.20 -22.75 23.37
N LYS A 355 -30.28 -23.41 22.89
CA LYS A 355 -30.50 -23.65 21.45
C LYS A 355 -30.64 -22.35 20.67
N ILE A 356 -31.40 -21.38 21.20
CA ILE A 356 -31.55 -20.04 20.59
C ILE A 356 -30.18 -19.36 20.49
N GLN A 357 -29.41 -19.37 21.57
CA GLN A 357 -28.07 -18.77 21.57
C GLN A 357 -27.15 -19.45 20.54
N SER A 358 -27.19 -20.78 20.44
CA SER A 358 -26.41 -21.53 19.46
C SER A 358 -26.77 -21.14 18.02
N LEU A 359 -28.07 -21.11 17.70
CA LEU A 359 -28.56 -20.70 16.37
C LEU A 359 -28.22 -19.24 16.06
N GLN A 360 -28.22 -18.37 17.06
CA GLN A 360 -27.85 -16.97 16.90
C GLN A 360 -26.35 -16.84 16.59
N VAL A 361 -25.48 -17.58 17.28
CA VAL A 361 -24.04 -17.63 16.97
C VAL A 361 -23.81 -18.20 15.57
N GLU A 362 -24.51 -19.26 15.18
CA GLU A 362 -24.43 -19.82 13.84
C GLU A 362 -24.84 -18.80 12.78
N THR A 363 -25.96 -18.10 12.99
CA THR A 363 -26.44 -17.05 12.08
C THR A 363 -25.43 -15.92 11.92
N GLU A 364 -24.83 -15.44 13.02
CA GLU A 364 -23.79 -14.41 12.96
C GLU A 364 -22.52 -14.94 12.27
N SER A 365 -22.15 -16.21 12.48
CA SER A 365 -21.02 -16.82 11.77
C SER A 365 -21.27 -16.93 10.26
N LEU A 366 -22.49 -17.27 9.84
CA LEU A 366 -22.87 -17.32 8.43
C LEU A 366 -22.90 -15.92 7.80
N LYS A 367 -23.35 -14.90 8.54
CA LYS A 367 -23.28 -13.49 8.09
C LYS A 367 -21.83 -13.03 7.89
N THR A 368 -20.93 -13.38 8.81
CA THR A 368 -19.51 -13.02 8.66
C THR A 368 -18.86 -13.74 7.47
N LEU A 369 -19.17 -15.03 7.27
CA LEU A 369 -18.72 -15.78 6.09
C LEU A 369 -19.25 -15.18 4.80
N LYS A 370 -20.56 -14.87 4.73
CA LYS A 370 -21.18 -14.22 3.57
C LYS A 370 -20.47 -12.91 3.21
N ARG A 371 -20.25 -12.03 4.20
CA ARG A 371 -19.52 -10.78 3.99
C ARG A 371 -18.09 -11.01 3.48
N GLY A 372 -17.40 -12.03 4.00
CA GLY A 372 -16.07 -12.41 3.51
C GLY A 372 -16.07 -12.85 2.05
N LEU A 373 -17.07 -13.64 1.65
CA LEU A 373 -17.24 -14.07 0.25
C LEU A 373 -17.64 -12.91 -0.67
N GLU A 374 -18.50 -12.00 -0.22
CA GLU A 374 -18.89 -10.80 -0.97
C GLU A 374 -17.70 -9.87 -1.20
N ASN A 375 -16.85 -9.67 -0.18
CA ASN A 375 -15.61 -8.90 -0.31
C ASN A 375 -14.64 -9.56 -1.28
N SER A 376 -14.40 -10.88 -1.16
CA SER A 376 -13.54 -11.60 -2.10
C SER A 376 -14.06 -11.54 -3.54
N LEU A 377 -15.39 -11.60 -3.72
CA LEU A 377 -16.01 -11.45 -5.04
C LEU A 377 -15.80 -10.04 -5.60
N TYR A 378 -15.95 -9.02 -4.75
CA TYR A 378 -15.69 -7.63 -5.12
C TYR A 378 -14.22 -7.42 -5.52
N ASP A 379 -13.28 -7.92 -4.73
CA ASP A 379 -11.85 -7.82 -5.02
C ASP A 379 -11.51 -8.49 -6.35
N VAL A 380 -12.01 -9.71 -6.57
CA VAL A 380 -11.80 -10.43 -7.84
C VAL A 380 -12.36 -9.63 -9.00
N LYS A 381 -13.60 -9.11 -8.91
CA LYS A 381 -14.19 -8.29 -9.97
C LYS A 381 -13.35 -7.04 -10.24
N HIS A 382 -12.92 -6.35 -9.19
CA HIS A 382 -12.10 -5.15 -9.31
C HIS A 382 -10.77 -5.42 -10.01
N TRP A 383 -10.08 -6.52 -9.65
CA TRP A 383 -8.86 -6.94 -10.33
C TRP A 383 -9.09 -7.28 -11.81
N HIS A 384 -10.22 -7.94 -12.13
CA HIS A 384 -10.58 -8.23 -13.51
C HIS A 384 -10.88 -6.95 -14.30
N ASP A 385 -11.55 -5.97 -13.71
CA ASP A 385 -11.83 -4.68 -14.35
C ASP A 385 -10.54 -3.91 -14.67
N ILE A 386 -9.58 -3.91 -13.75
CA ILE A 386 -8.24 -3.32 -13.97
C ILE A 386 -7.51 -4.05 -15.10
N GLU A 387 -7.54 -5.39 -15.11
CA GLU A 387 -6.88 -6.17 -16.15
C GLU A 387 -7.53 -5.94 -17.53
N LEU A 388 -8.85 -5.85 -17.60
CA LEU A 388 -9.57 -5.49 -18.82
C LEU A 388 -9.19 -4.08 -19.30
N GLN A 389 -9.05 -3.12 -18.40
CA GLN A 389 -8.58 -1.78 -18.74
C GLN A 389 -7.14 -1.80 -19.27
N ASN A 390 -6.25 -2.57 -18.64
CA ASN A 390 -4.87 -2.73 -19.09
C ASN A 390 -4.80 -3.36 -20.48
N LEU A 391 -5.50 -4.47 -20.70
CA LEU A 391 -5.60 -5.12 -22.00
C LEU A 391 -6.20 -4.18 -23.05
N GLY A 392 -7.25 -3.44 -22.71
CA GLY A 392 -7.84 -2.41 -23.57
C GLY A 392 -6.83 -1.33 -23.96
N SER A 393 -5.97 -0.91 -23.03
CA SER A 393 -4.91 0.07 -23.32
C SER A 393 -3.83 -0.48 -24.27
N VAL A 394 -3.48 -1.77 -24.14
CA VAL A 394 -2.50 -2.43 -25.02
C VAL A 394 -3.10 -2.59 -26.42
N ILE A 395 -4.36 -3.03 -26.52
CA ILE A 395 -5.08 -3.12 -27.79
C ILE A 395 -5.11 -1.75 -28.47
N GLY A 396 -5.48 -0.69 -27.74
CA GLY A 396 -5.52 0.67 -28.30
C GLY A 396 -4.17 1.17 -28.81
N LYS A 397 -3.06 0.80 -28.16
CA LYS A 397 -1.70 1.09 -28.64
C LYS A 397 -1.38 0.33 -29.93
N LEU A 398 -1.65 -0.97 -29.95
CA LEU A 398 -1.42 -1.80 -31.14
C LEU A 398 -2.28 -1.35 -32.33
N GLU A 399 -3.54 -0.98 -32.10
CA GLU A 399 -4.41 -0.40 -33.13
C GLU A 399 -3.89 0.95 -33.65
N ALA A 400 -3.25 1.76 -32.79
CA ALA A 400 -2.61 2.99 -33.22
C ALA A 400 -1.38 2.71 -34.08
N GLU A 401 -0.50 1.79 -33.68
CA GLU A 401 0.67 1.37 -34.46
C GLU A 401 0.27 0.79 -35.82
N VAL A 402 -0.77 -0.05 -35.88
CA VAL A 402 -1.28 -0.59 -37.15
C VAL A 402 -1.77 0.53 -38.06
N ARG A 403 -2.50 1.52 -37.52
CA ARG A 403 -2.95 2.67 -38.32
C ARG A 403 -1.80 3.55 -38.80
N GLU A 404 -0.77 3.72 -37.98
CA GLU A 404 0.45 4.46 -38.36
C GLU A 404 1.16 3.76 -39.52
N ILE A 405 1.43 2.45 -39.41
CA ILE A 405 2.04 1.67 -40.48
C ILE A 405 1.19 1.69 -41.75
N GLN A 406 -0.13 1.58 -41.64
CA GLN A 406 -1.03 1.71 -42.79
C GLN A 406 -0.87 3.08 -43.46
N GLY A 407 -0.87 4.17 -42.70
CA GLY A 407 -0.63 5.53 -43.21
C GLY A 407 0.74 5.69 -43.89
N GLU A 408 1.80 5.15 -43.30
CA GLU A 408 3.15 5.15 -43.88
C GLU A 408 3.20 4.35 -45.18
N THR A 409 2.59 3.17 -45.24
CA THR A 409 2.55 2.35 -46.46
C THR A 409 1.77 3.03 -47.58
N GLU A 410 0.64 3.67 -47.28
CA GLU A 410 -0.11 4.47 -48.25
C GLU A 410 0.69 5.68 -48.76
N GLN A 411 1.49 6.30 -47.88
CA GLN A 411 2.37 7.40 -48.28
C GLN A 411 3.52 6.90 -49.17
N GLN A 412 4.15 5.78 -48.83
CA GLN A 412 5.17 5.15 -49.67
C GLN A 412 4.60 4.74 -51.03
N GLN A 413 3.39 4.19 -51.08
CA GLN A 413 2.70 3.84 -52.31
C GLN A 413 2.51 5.08 -53.20
N ARG A 414 2.03 6.20 -52.63
CA ARG A 414 1.91 7.48 -53.36
C ARG A 414 3.25 7.98 -53.89
N HIS A 415 4.32 7.91 -53.09
CA HIS A 415 5.67 8.29 -53.54
C HIS A 415 6.21 7.37 -54.65
N HIS A 416 5.88 6.08 -54.60
CA HIS A 416 6.25 5.15 -55.65
C HIS A 416 5.52 5.46 -56.97
N GLU A 417 4.22 5.75 -56.90
CA GLU A 417 3.43 6.14 -58.07
C GLU A 417 3.93 7.44 -58.73
N THR A 418 4.32 8.45 -57.93
CA THR A 418 4.90 9.68 -58.49
C THR A 418 6.26 9.43 -59.14
N LEU A 419 7.13 8.62 -58.52
CA LEU A 419 8.42 8.23 -59.10
C LEU A 419 8.24 7.44 -60.39
N LEU A 420 7.27 6.52 -60.45
CA LEU A 420 6.92 5.80 -61.67
C LEU A 420 6.44 6.76 -62.77
N SER A 421 5.57 7.72 -62.44
CA SER A 421 5.12 8.75 -63.38
C SER A 421 6.30 9.56 -63.94
N ILE A 422 7.20 10.04 -63.08
CA ILE A 422 8.42 10.76 -63.50
C ILE A 422 9.33 9.87 -64.37
N LYS A 423 9.52 8.60 -63.99
CA LYS A 423 10.29 7.64 -64.78
C LYS A 423 9.71 7.48 -66.17
N THR A 424 8.39 7.27 -66.29
CA THR A 424 7.73 7.12 -67.59
C THR A 424 7.87 8.38 -68.46
N GLN A 425 7.81 9.57 -67.85
CA GLN A 425 8.05 10.83 -68.55
C GLN A 425 9.50 10.92 -69.07
N LEU A 426 10.49 10.63 -68.22
CA LEU A 426 11.91 10.64 -68.63
C LEU A 426 12.21 9.60 -69.72
N GLU A 427 11.60 8.42 -69.66
CA GLU A 427 11.72 7.39 -70.71
C GLU A 427 11.16 7.90 -72.05
N SER A 428 10.04 8.61 -72.03
CA SER A 428 9.49 9.29 -73.22
C SER A 428 10.45 10.36 -73.76
N ASP A 429 10.99 11.23 -72.89
CA ASP A 429 11.92 12.29 -73.29
C ASP A 429 13.21 11.71 -73.89
N ILE A 430 13.76 10.65 -73.30
CA ILE A 430 14.92 9.91 -73.83
C ILE A 430 14.61 9.31 -75.21
N ALA A 431 13.43 8.72 -75.40
CA ALA A 431 13.03 8.19 -76.70
C ALA A 431 12.94 9.29 -77.78
N VAL A 432 12.43 10.48 -77.41
CA VAL A 432 12.43 11.65 -78.30
C VAL A 432 13.86 12.10 -78.63
N TYR A 433 14.75 12.18 -77.62
CA TYR A 433 16.15 12.53 -77.84
C TYR A 433 16.87 11.54 -78.77
N HIS A 434 16.64 10.23 -78.62
CA HIS A 434 17.19 9.22 -79.55
C HIS A 434 16.70 9.44 -80.99
N CYS A 435 15.41 9.72 -81.20
CA CYS A 435 14.86 10.01 -82.52
C CYS A 435 15.48 11.26 -83.16
N LEU A 436 15.77 12.30 -82.37
CA LEU A 436 16.45 13.50 -82.85
C LEU A 436 17.90 13.22 -83.24
N LEU A 437 18.65 12.49 -82.41
CA LEU A 437 20.04 12.10 -82.69
C LEU A 437 20.15 11.20 -83.94
N GLU A 438 19.21 10.29 -84.17
CA GLU A 438 19.15 9.48 -85.39
C GLU A 438 18.86 10.31 -86.64
N LYS A 439 18.09 11.40 -86.52
CA LYS A 439 17.87 12.34 -87.64
C LYS A 439 19.14 13.12 -87.92
N GLU A 440 19.77 13.69 -86.90
CA GLU A 440 21.03 14.46 -87.05
C GLU A 440 22.17 13.60 -87.61
N SER A 441 22.32 12.36 -87.15
CA SER A 441 23.31 11.42 -87.67
C SER A 441 23.10 11.12 -89.16
N ARG A 442 21.83 10.99 -89.60
CA ARG A 442 21.49 10.84 -91.02
C ARG A 442 21.81 12.07 -91.86
N TYR A 443 21.65 13.28 -91.32
CA TYR A 443 22.05 14.51 -92.00
C TYR A 443 23.57 14.72 -92.04
N SER A 444 24.32 14.21 -91.07
CA SER A 444 25.79 14.31 -91.04
C SER A 444 26.54 13.32 -91.94
N PHE A 445 25.87 12.25 -92.38
CA PHE A 445 26.44 11.19 -93.23
C PHE A 445 26.00 11.28 -94.70
N SER A 446 25.13 12.24 -95.03
CA SER A 446 24.79 12.65 -96.40
C SER A 446 25.48 13.96 -96.75
#